data_AF-F8NHX0-F1
#
_entry.id   AF-F8NHX0-F1
#
_cell.length_a   1.000
_cell.length_b   1.000
_cell.length_c   1.000
_cell.angle_alpha   90.00
_cell.angle_beta   90.00
_cell.angle_gamma   90.00
#
_symmetry.space_group_name_H-M   'P 1'
#
loop_
_entity.id
_entity.type
_entity.pdbx_description
1 polymer ?
#
loop_
_entity_poly.entity_id
_entity_poly.type
_entity_poly.pdbx_seq_one_letter_code
_entity_poly.pdbx_strand_id
1 'polypeptide(L)'
;MHIEEATTHTATQQELTVTKTVLQHAQERNVVLSKRNHALVMHVARAPKQKAHAVQRALEKAIEKVKATGPGTWYDQLVVAKEHKKNRCKQAKNDAVDAKVAAIVPRLEVAAIPKMTVAQITLQLQWHRHFDPKVPPNSEIGILKAGKVKALEAAVKHYNSGKARLCTCVVCKVVEESGATDLASESQSGDGSDHDEF
;
A
#
# COMPACT_ATOMS: atom_id res chain seq x y z
N MET A 1 -66.56 -0.47 -47.99
CA MET A 1 -65.93 -1.29 -46.94
C MET A 1 -64.67 -2.00 -47.45
N HIS A 2 -63.77 -1.36 -48.19
CA HIS A 2 -62.55 -2.01 -48.72
C HIS A 2 -61.24 -1.36 -48.27
N ILE A 3 -61.31 -0.35 -47.39
CA ILE A 3 -60.12 0.39 -46.92
C ILE A 3 -59.52 -0.27 -45.68
N GLU A 4 -60.31 -0.98 -44.86
CA GLU A 4 -59.82 -1.63 -43.63
C GLU A 4 -59.02 -2.93 -43.88
N GLU A 5 -59.25 -3.63 -44.99
CA GLU A 5 -58.50 -4.85 -45.32
C GLU A 5 -57.09 -4.55 -45.85
N ALA A 6 -56.90 -3.41 -46.51
CA ALA A 6 -55.58 -3.02 -47.02
C ALA A 6 -54.61 -2.59 -45.90
N THR A 7 -55.13 -1.94 -44.85
CA THR A 7 -54.30 -1.44 -43.73
C THR A 7 -53.81 -2.57 -42.83
N THR A 8 -54.62 -3.61 -42.61
CA THR A 8 -54.23 -4.79 -41.82
C THR A 8 -53.14 -5.62 -42.49
N HIS A 9 -53.18 -5.77 -43.82
CA HIS A 9 -52.13 -6.46 -44.58
C HIS A 9 -50.79 -5.72 -44.54
N THR A 10 -50.80 -4.38 -44.62
CA THR A 10 -49.55 -3.60 -44.51
C THR A 10 -48.92 -3.68 -43.12
N ALA A 11 -49.73 -3.69 -42.05
CA ALA A 11 -49.23 -3.82 -40.68
C ALA A 11 -48.54 -5.18 -40.45
N THR A 12 -49.15 -6.27 -40.91
CA THR A 12 -48.58 -7.63 -40.77
C THR A 12 -47.30 -7.83 -41.57
N GLN A 13 -47.17 -7.21 -42.75
CA GLN A 13 -45.92 -7.25 -43.51
C GLN A 13 -44.78 -6.50 -42.80
N GLN A 14 -45.07 -5.35 -42.20
CA GLN A 14 -44.09 -4.60 -41.42
C GLN A 14 -43.60 -5.42 -40.21
N GLU A 15 -44.51 -6.04 -39.47
CA GLU A 15 -44.16 -6.92 -38.34
C GLU A 15 -43.29 -8.13 -38.77
N LEU A 16 -43.58 -8.73 -39.92
CA LEU A 16 -42.78 -9.82 -40.47
C LEU A 16 -41.33 -9.38 -40.80
N THR A 17 -41.16 -8.17 -41.33
CA THR A 17 -39.80 -7.65 -41.61
C THR A 17 -39.02 -7.36 -40.33
N VAL A 18 -39.67 -6.82 -39.30
CA VAL A 18 -39.05 -6.57 -38.00
C VAL A 18 -38.64 -7.88 -37.33
N THR A 19 -39.51 -8.89 -37.33
CA THR A 19 -39.18 -10.21 -36.74
C THR A 19 -38.04 -10.92 -37.46
N LYS A 20 -37.96 -10.84 -38.80
CA LYS A 20 -36.83 -11.38 -39.58
C LYS A 20 -35.51 -10.71 -39.23
N THR A 21 -35.48 -9.37 -39.12
CA THR A 21 -34.25 -8.65 -38.78
C THR A 21 -33.79 -8.94 -37.35
N VAL A 22 -34.72 -9.05 -36.40
CA VAL A 22 -34.42 -9.45 -35.01
C VAL A 22 -33.83 -10.86 -34.95
N LEU A 23 -34.41 -11.82 -35.70
CA LEU A 23 -33.89 -13.19 -35.75
C LEU A 23 -32.48 -13.25 -36.34
N GLN A 24 -32.22 -12.54 -37.44
CA GLN A 24 -30.89 -12.47 -38.05
C GLN A 24 -29.87 -11.89 -37.08
N HIS A 25 -30.21 -10.78 -36.40
CA HIS A 25 -29.33 -10.18 -35.40
C HIS A 25 -29.05 -11.13 -34.22
N ALA A 26 -30.06 -11.89 -33.78
CA ALA A 26 -29.89 -12.91 -32.75
C ALA A 26 -28.97 -14.05 -33.20
N GLN A 27 -29.05 -14.49 -34.46
CA GLN A 27 -28.16 -15.49 -35.04
C GLN A 27 -26.70 -14.99 -35.10
N GLU A 28 -26.49 -13.76 -35.56
CA GLU A 28 -25.16 -13.13 -35.59
C GLU A 28 -24.56 -13.01 -34.17
N ARG A 29 -25.36 -12.58 -33.19
CA ARG A 29 -24.96 -12.53 -31.78
C ARG A 29 -24.58 -13.90 -31.23
N ASN A 30 -25.33 -14.95 -31.56
CA ASN A 30 -25.01 -16.32 -31.12
C ASN A 30 -23.68 -16.81 -31.70
N VAL A 31 -23.36 -16.49 -32.95
CA VAL A 31 -22.06 -16.82 -33.55
C VAL A 31 -20.91 -16.12 -32.82
N VAL A 32 -21.08 -14.83 -32.51
CA VAL A 32 -20.08 -14.05 -31.76
C VAL A 32 -19.90 -14.62 -30.34
N LEU A 33 -21.01 -14.93 -29.65
CA LEU A 33 -20.98 -15.53 -28.32
C LEU A 33 -20.30 -16.90 -28.33
N SER A 34 -20.58 -17.75 -29.32
CA SER A 34 -19.94 -19.05 -29.48
C SER A 34 -18.41 -18.93 -29.60
N LYS A 35 -17.92 -18.02 -30.45
CA LYS A 35 -16.48 -17.74 -30.60
C LYS A 35 -15.84 -17.26 -29.28
N ARG A 36 -16.50 -16.34 -28.57
CA ARG A 36 -16.03 -15.83 -27.27
C ARG A 36 -16.00 -16.93 -26.21
N ASN A 37 -17.03 -17.76 -26.13
CA ASN A 37 -17.09 -18.87 -25.20
C ASN A 37 -15.97 -19.88 -25.46
N HIS A 38 -15.71 -20.21 -26.73
CA HIS A 38 -14.59 -21.08 -27.09
C HIS A 38 -13.24 -20.50 -26.64
N ALA A 39 -12.99 -19.20 -26.89
CA ALA A 39 -11.77 -18.53 -26.44
C ALA A 39 -11.62 -18.59 -24.91
N LEU A 40 -12.70 -18.32 -24.17
CA LEU A 40 -12.70 -18.41 -22.71
C LEU A 40 -12.39 -19.81 -22.20
N VAL A 41 -13.00 -20.84 -22.80
CA VAL A 41 -12.70 -22.25 -22.46
C VAL A 41 -11.21 -22.55 -22.67
N MET A 42 -10.64 -22.09 -23.79
CA MET A 42 -9.21 -22.28 -24.06
C MET A 42 -8.31 -21.54 -23.06
N HIS A 43 -8.68 -20.34 -22.63
CA HIS A 43 -7.94 -19.60 -21.61
C HIS A 43 -8.00 -20.30 -20.25
N VAL A 44 -9.19 -20.73 -19.82
CA VAL A 44 -9.39 -21.44 -18.55
C VAL A 44 -8.62 -22.76 -18.54
N ALA A 45 -8.63 -23.50 -19.66
CA ALA A 45 -7.88 -24.75 -19.79
C ALA A 45 -6.35 -24.55 -19.76
N ARG A 46 -5.83 -23.43 -20.29
CA ARG A 46 -4.39 -23.15 -20.36
C ARG A 46 -3.83 -22.50 -19.10
N ALA A 47 -4.63 -21.76 -18.34
CA ALA A 47 -4.17 -20.99 -17.19
C ALA A 47 -3.44 -21.83 -16.11
N PRO A 48 -3.90 -23.05 -15.73
CA PRO A 48 -3.20 -23.86 -14.74
C PRO A 48 -1.80 -24.28 -15.21
N LYS A 49 -1.66 -24.68 -16.47
CA LYS A 49 -0.36 -25.07 -17.06
C LYS A 49 0.60 -23.89 -17.12
N GLN A 50 0.11 -22.71 -17.49
CA GLN A 50 0.91 -21.49 -17.50
C GLN A 50 1.39 -21.11 -16.10
N LYS A 51 0.52 -21.20 -15.08
CA LYS A 51 0.90 -20.98 -13.68
C LYS A 51 1.93 -22.00 -13.21
N ALA A 52 1.74 -23.29 -13.51
CA ALA A 52 2.69 -24.34 -13.14
C ALA A 52 4.07 -24.10 -13.75
N HIS A 53 4.13 -23.79 -15.05
CA HIS A 53 5.39 -23.50 -15.74
C HIS A 53 6.08 -22.23 -15.19
N ALA A 54 5.32 -21.19 -14.85
CA ALA A 54 5.88 -19.98 -14.24
C ALA A 54 6.48 -20.27 -12.85
N VAL A 55 5.79 -21.07 -12.02
CA VAL A 55 6.30 -21.50 -10.71
C VAL A 55 7.56 -22.35 -10.86
N GLN A 56 7.56 -23.30 -11.80
CA GLN A 56 8.72 -24.15 -12.07
C GLN A 56 9.94 -23.31 -12.47
N ARG A 57 9.81 -22.38 -13.43
CA ARG A 57 10.92 -21.49 -13.81
C ARG A 57 11.41 -20.62 -12.66
N ALA A 58 10.51 -20.12 -11.83
CA ALA A 58 10.88 -19.31 -10.66
C ALA A 58 11.70 -20.14 -9.65
N LEU A 59 11.32 -21.40 -9.45
CA LEU A 59 12.03 -22.33 -8.57
C LEU A 59 13.40 -22.72 -9.14
N GLU A 60 13.49 -23.03 -10.43
CA GLU A 60 14.76 -23.32 -11.11
C GLU A 60 15.73 -22.15 -10.99
N LYS A 61 15.26 -20.92 -11.24
CA LYS A 61 16.07 -19.70 -11.08
C LYS A 61 16.50 -19.46 -9.64
N ALA A 62 15.64 -19.77 -8.66
CA ALA A 62 15.99 -19.67 -7.26
C ALA A 62 17.07 -20.69 -6.87
N ILE A 63 16.96 -21.93 -7.34
CA ILE A 63 17.96 -22.98 -7.12
C ILE A 63 19.30 -22.59 -7.75
N GLU A 64 19.29 -22.09 -8.98
CA GLU A 64 20.50 -21.65 -9.68
C GLU A 64 21.19 -20.51 -8.91
N LYS A 65 20.40 -19.54 -8.40
CA LYS A 65 20.93 -18.46 -7.57
C LYS A 65 21.55 -18.98 -6.27
N VAL A 66 20.90 -19.94 -5.59
CA VAL A 66 21.44 -20.56 -4.36
C VAL A 66 22.73 -21.33 -4.64
N LYS A 67 22.81 -22.05 -5.77
CA LYS A 67 24.04 -22.73 -6.20
C LYS A 67 25.17 -21.73 -6.48
N ALA A 68 24.86 -20.60 -7.13
CA ALA A 68 25.85 -19.58 -7.48
C ALA A 68 26.41 -18.85 -6.25
N THR A 69 25.60 -18.60 -5.22
CA THR A 69 26.04 -17.81 -4.05
C THR A 69 26.67 -18.66 -2.93
N GLY A 70 26.64 -19.98 -3.04
CA GLY A 70 27.19 -20.90 -2.04
C GLY A 70 26.32 -21.06 -0.78
N PRO A 71 26.47 -22.17 -0.03
CA PRO A 71 25.59 -22.54 1.09
C PRO A 71 25.68 -21.63 2.33
N GLY A 72 26.65 -20.72 2.44
CA GLY A 72 26.70 -19.75 3.55
C GLY A 72 25.80 -18.52 3.34
N THR A 73 25.74 -18.02 2.12
CA THR A 73 25.14 -16.70 1.82
C THR A 73 23.61 -16.72 1.75
N TRP A 74 22.98 -17.86 1.46
CA TRP A 74 21.51 -17.96 1.44
C TRP A 74 20.93 -17.88 2.87
N TYR A 75 21.63 -18.45 3.85
CA TYR A 75 21.21 -18.40 5.24
C TYR A 75 21.28 -16.95 5.75
N ASP A 76 22.39 -16.26 5.47
CA ASP A 76 22.56 -14.84 5.80
C ASP A 76 21.48 -13.98 5.12
N GLN A 77 21.20 -14.21 3.84
CA GLN A 77 20.12 -13.51 3.12
C GLN A 77 18.74 -13.74 3.76
N LEU A 78 18.44 -14.97 4.22
CA LEU A 78 17.18 -15.26 4.90
C LEU A 78 17.10 -14.59 6.27
N VAL A 79 18.19 -14.59 7.03
CA VAL A 79 18.26 -13.92 8.34
C VAL A 79 18.05 -12.42 8.16
N VAL A 80 18.74 -11.80 7.18
CA VAL A 80 18.57 -10.39 6.83
C VAL A 80 17.13 -10.10 6.39
N ALA A 81 16.55 -10.92 5.51
CA ALA A 81 15.16 -10.73 5.06
C ALA A 81 14.14 -10.82 6.22
N LYS A 82 14.36 -11.75 7.15
CA LYS A 82 13.53 -11.91 8.35
C LYS A 82 13.65 -10.71 9.29
N GLU A 83 14.87 -10.22 9.53
CA GLU A 83 15.09 -9.06 10.38
C GLU A 83 14.53 -7.78 9.73
N HIS A 84 14.70 -7.60 8.42
CA HIS A 84 14.08 -6.50 7.67
C HIS A 84 12.55 -6.52 7.78
N LYS A 85 11.91 -7.69 7.65
CA LYS A 85 10.47 -7.82 7.82
C LYS A 85 10.02 -7.45 9.23
N LYS A 86 10.76 -7.91 10.25
CA LYS A 86 10.50 -7.58 11.65
C LYS A 86 10.66 -6.09 11.92
N ASN A 87 11.71 -5.46 11.39
CA ASN A 87 11.96 -4.03 11.53
C ASN A 87 10.90 -3.19 10.83
N ARG A 88 10.49 -3.52 9.61
CA ARG A 88 9.35 -2.86 8.94
C ARG A 88 8.06 -2.97 9.74
N CYS A 89 7.78 -4.13 10.36
CA CYS A 89 6.60 -4.30 11.19
C CYS A 89 6.66 -3.44 12.47
N LYS A 90 7.84 -3.31 13.10
CA LYS A 90 8.05 -2.41 14.24
C LYS A 90 7.87 -0.94 13.81
N GLN A 91 8.47 -0.55 12.69
CA GLN A 91 8.37 0.80 12.15
C GLN A 91 6.92 1.18 11.87
N ALA A 92 6.18 0.34 11.14
CA ALA A 92 4.76 0.58 10.85
C ALA A 92 3.90 0.72 12.12
N LYS A 93 4.24 0.01 13.21
CA LYS A 93 3.55 0.16 14.50
C LYS A 93 3.87 1.49 15.16
N ASN A 94 5.13 1.93 15.11
CA ASN A 94 5.55 3.22 15.62
C ASN A 94 4.92 4.36 14.81
N ASP A 95 4.99 4.29 13.48
CA ASP A 95 4.38 5.27 12.57
C ASP A 95 2.87 5.38 12.82
N ALA A 96 2.19 4.26 13.09
CA ALA A 96 0.77 4.27 13.44
C ALA A 96 0.49 4.92 14.81
N VAL A 97 1.41 4.84 15.77
CA VAL A 97 1.30 5.55 17.05
C VAL A 97 1.56 7.04 16.84
N ASP A 98 2.61 7.39 16.09
CA ASP A 98 2.97 8.78 15.81
C ASP A 98 1.86 9.50 15.01
N ALA A 99 1.26 8.83 14.02
CA ALA A 99 0.11 9.34 13.29
C ALA A 99 -1.10 9.60 14.21
N LYS A 100 -1.34 8.71 15.19
CA LYS A 100 -2.38 8.94 16.20
C LYS A 100 -2.05 10.13 17.09
N VAL A 101 -0.79 10.33 17.46
CA VAL A 101 -0.36 11.48 18.25
C VAL A 101 -0.53 12.79 17.48
N ALA A 102 -0.16 12.81 16.20
CA ALA A 102 -0.31 13.97 15.32
C ALA A 102 -1.77 14.37 15.09
N ALA A 103 -2.69 13.41 15.07
CA ALA A 103 -4.12 13.65 14.86
C ALA A 103 -4.86 14.18 16.11
N ILE A 104 -4.23 14.24 17.27
CA ILE A 104 -4.89 14.70 18.50
C ILE A 104 -4.99 16.21 18.51
N VAL A 105 -6.22 16.69 18.74
CA VAL A 105 -6.45 18.07 19.15
C VAL A 105 -6.10 18.21 20.64
N PRO A 106 -5.07 19.00 21.00
CA PRO A 106 -4.68 19.20 22.39
C PRO A 106 -5.83 19.83 23.18
N ARG A 107 -6.13 19.28 24.36
CA ARG A 107 -7.11 19.89 25.26
C ARG A 107 -6.34 20.68 26.30
N LEU A 108 -6.42 22.00 26.20
CA LEU A 108 -5.68 22.92 27.07
C LEU A 108 -6.51 23.38 28.29
N GLU A 109 -7.73 22.87 28.43
CA GLU A 109 -8.62 23.20 29.55
C GLU A 109 -8.42 22.25 30.73
N VAL A 110 -7.90 22.80 31.83
CA VAL A 110 -7.59 22.04 33.06
C VAL A 110 -8.83 21.37 33.66
N ALA A 111 -9.99 22.03 33.60
CA ALA A 111 -11.25 21.52 34.15
C ALA A 111 -11.78 20.25 33.44
N ALA A 112 -11.37 20.02 32.19
CA ALA A 112 -11.80 18.86 31.41
C ALA A 112 -10.97 17.59 31.69
N ILE A 113 -9.76 17.73 32.26
CA ILE A 113 -8.79 16.64 32.45
C ILE A 113 -9.33 15.49 33.33
N PRO A 114 -9.99 15.74 34.48
CA PRO A 114 -10.46 14.65 35.35
C PRO A 114 -11.47 13.70 34.68
N LYS A 115 -12.24 14.22 33.72
CA LYS A 115 -13.26 13.49 32.97
C LYS A 115 -12.68 12.56 31.91
N MET A 116 -11.40 12.71 31.56
CA MET A 116 -10.74 11.90 30.53
C MET A 116 -10.44 10.48 31.00
N THR A 117 -10.37 9.55 30.06
CA THR A 117 -9.91 8.18 30.30
C THR A 117 -8.40 8.14 30.49
N VAL A 118 -7.89 7.09 31.17
CA VAL A 118 -6.43 6.92 31.38
C VAL A 118 -5.68 6.87 30.05
N ALA A 119 -6.26 6.24 29.02
CA ALA A 119 -5.68 6.18 27.69
C ALA A 119 -5.56 7.58 27.05
N GLN A 120 -6.63 8.39 27.12
CA GLN A 120 -6.62 9.76 26.60
C GLN A 120 -5.60 10.65 27.33
N ILE A 121 -5.51 10.55 28.66
CA ILE A 121 -4.52 11.31 29.45
C ILE A 121 -3.10 10.90 29.06
N THR A 122 -2.85 9.59 28.92
CA THR A 122 -1.54 9.05 28.52
C THR A 122 -1.14 9.56 27.13
N LEU A 123 -2.10 9.62 26.22
CA LEU A 123 -1.90 10.08 24.86
C LEU A 123 -1.62 11.60 24.79
N GLN A 124 -2.31 12.41 25.60
CA GLN A 124 -2.01 13.85 25.69
C GLN A 124 -0.67 14.14 26.37
N LEU A 125 -0.29 13.37 27.40
CA LEU A 125 1.04 13.45 27.99
C LEU A 125 2.13 13.15 26.95
N GLN A 126 1.91 12.14 26.10
CA GLN A 126 2.83 11.84 25.00
C GLN A 126 2.92 13.00 24.01
N TRP A 127 1.79 13.61 23.63
CA TRP A 127 1.77 14.81 22.81
C TRP A 127 2.59 15.95 23.45
N HIS A 128 2.36 16.26 24.74
CA HIS A 128 3.10 17.31 25.46
C HIS A 128 4.61 17.05 25.53
N ARG A 129 5.06 15.80 25.63
CA ARG A 129 6.51 15.46 25.61
C ARG A 129 7.21 15.86 24.32
N HIS A 130 6.50 15.93 23.19
CA HIS A 130 7.10 16.44 21.94
C HIS A 130 7.44 17.93 22.02
N PHE A 131 6.73 18.68 22.87
CA PHE A 131 6.91 20.14 23.04
C PHE A 131 7.69 20.49 24.30
N ASP A 132 7.62 19.66 25.34
CA ASP A 132 8.25 19.90 26.63
C ASP A 132 8.96 18.63 27.15
N PRO A 133 10.30 18.57 27.02
CA PRO A 133 11.10 17.46 27.52
C PRO A 133 11.04 17.28 29.05
N LYS A 134 10.54 18.27 29.80
CA LYS A 134 10.43 18.19 31.27
C LYS A 134 9.27 17.33 31.73
N VAL A 135 8.36 16.94 30.83
CA VAL A 135 7.24 16.06 31.16
C VAL A 135 7.76 14.63 31.36
N PRO A 136 7.70 14.07 32.58
CA PRO A 136 8.29 12.77 32.88
C PRO A 136 7.66 11.64 32.05
N PRO A 137 8.39 10.55 31.74
CA PRO A 137 7.86 9.37 31.05
C PRO A 137 6.77 8.66 31.87
N ASN A 138 5.94 7.85 31.19
CA ASN A 138 4.80 7.18 31.84
C ASN A 138 5.22 6.19 32.93
N SER A 139 6.45 5.67 32.85
CA SER A 139 7.06 4.82 33.86
C SER A 139 7.30 5.54 35.19
N GLU A 140 7.49 6.85 35.18
CA GLU A 140 7.81 7.66 36.36
C GLU A 140 6.58 8.31 37.02
N ILE A 141 5.51 8.54 36.26
CA ILE A 141 4.28 9.21 36.73
C ILE A 141 3.44 8.31 37.67
N GLY A 142 3.79 7.03 37.77
CA GLY A 142 3.06 6.03 38.54
C GLY A 142 1.87 5.44 37.78
N ILE A 143 1.37 4.30 38.29
CA ILE A 143 0.31 3.50 37.63
C ILE A 143 -1.07 4.15 37.80
N LEU A 144 -1.26 4.97 38.85
CA LEU A 144 -2.56 5.52 39.23
C LEU A 144 -3.00 6.69 38.34
N LYS A 145 -4.30 6.74 38.02
CA LYS A 145 -4.92 7.83 37.23
C LYS A 145 -4.63 9.21 37.82
N ALA A 146 -4.66 9.35 39.14
CA ALA A 146 -4.44 10.63 39.82
C ALA A 146 -3.04 11.23 39.55
N GLY A 147 -2.00 10.39 39.49
CA GLY A 147 -0.65 10.84 39.15
C GLY A 147 -0.58 11.38 37.72
N LYS A 148 -1.22 10.67 36.79
CA LYS A 148 -1.31 11.09 35.38
C LYS A 148 -2.09 12.38 35.17
N VAL A 149 -3.19 12.55 35.90
CA VAL A 149 -3.96 13.81 35.90
C VAL A 149 -3.09 14.96 36.37
N LYS A 150 -2.42 14.84 37.53
CA LYS A 150 -1.52 15.89 38.06
C LYS A 150 -0.39 16.22 37.09
N ALA A 151 0.23 15.21 36.47
CA ALA A 151 1.28 15.42 35.49
C ALA A 151 0.78 16.17 34.25
N LEU A 152 -0.42 15.82 33.75
CA LEU A 152 -1.01 16.49 32.59
C LEU A 152 -1.42 17.94 32.93
N GLU A 153 -1.99 18.17 34.10
CA GLU A 153 -2.30 19.54 34.57
C GLU A 153 -1.05 20.42 34.65
N ALA A 154 0.06 19.88 35.16
CA ALA A 154 1.34 20.59 35.22
C ALA A 154 1.88 20.90 33.81
N ALA A 155 1.83 19.93 32.90
CA ALA A 155 2.25 20.09 31.51
C ALA A 155 1.40 21.15 30.77
N VAL A 156 0.08 21.12 30.93
CA VAL A 156 -0.85 22.10 30.33
C VAL A 156 -0.59 23.50 30.88
N LYS A 157 -0.39 23.64 32.20
CA LYS A 157 -0.02 24.94 32.81
C LYS A 157 1.31 25.46 32.26
N HIS A 158 2.31 24.59 32.12
CA HIS A 158 3.61 24.98 31.58
C HIS A 158 3.50 25.40 30.10
N TYR A 159 2.74 24.67 29.30
CA TYR A 159 2.43 25.01 27.91
C TYR A 159 1.73 26.37 27.79
N ASN A 160 0.64 26.58 28.53
CA ASN A 160 -0.13 27.83 28.51
C ASN A 160 0.65 29.03 29.02
N SER A 161 1.70 28.82 29.83
CA SER A 161 2.57 29.92 30.29
C SER A 161 3.52 30.46 29.22
N GLY A 162 3.54 29.87 28.01
CA GLY A 162 4.46 30.25 26.93
C GLY A 162 5.92 29.89 27.20
N LYS A 163 6.23 29.21 28.32
CA LYS A 163 7.58 28.76 28.68
C LYS A 163 7.99 27.47 27.96
N ALA A 164 7.02 26.74 27.40
CA ALA A 164 7.29 25.58 26.55
C ALA A 164 7.89 26.06 25.22
N ARG A 165 9.21 26.01 25.12
CA ARG A 165 9.90 26.18 23.85
C ARG A 165 9.85 24.87 23.11
N LEU A 166 9.49 24.91 21.82
CA LEU A 166 9.66 23.76 20.92
C LEU A 166 11.07 23.19 21.13
N CYS A 167 11.16 21.90 21.43
CA CYS A 167 12.44 21.21 21.40
C CYS A 167 12.92 21.29 19.95
N THR A 168 13.83 22.22 19.65
CA THR A 168 14.54 22.29 18.36
C THR A 168 15.42 21.06 18.11
N CYS A 169 15.41 20.12 19.06
CA CYS A 169 16.03 18.81 19.06
C CYS A 169 15.50 17.88 17.96
N VAL A 170 14.36 18.20 17.34
CA VAL A 170 13.94 17.59 16.06
C VAL A 170 14.56 18.37 14.91
N VAL A 171 15.89 18.59 14.96
CA VAL A 171 16.67 18.52 13.74
C VAL A 171 16.51 17.08 13.29
N CYS A 172 15.58 16.90 12.37
CA CYS A 172 15.56 15.87 11.35
C CYS A 172 16.81 14.97 11.40
N LYS A 173 16.71 13.83 12.09
CA LYS A 173 17.25 12.60 11.51
C LYS A 173 16.36 12.21 10.32
N VAL A 174 16.20 13.12 9.37
CA VAL A 174 16.11 12.70 7.97
C VAL A 174 17.50 12.16 7.75
N VAL A 175 17.61 10.85 7.90
CA VAL A 175 18.71 10.10 7.33
C VAL A 175 18.60 10.44 5.85
N GLU A 176 19.37 11.43 5.41
CA GLU A 176 19.78 11.53 4.01
C GLU A 176 20.57 10.24 3.75
N GLU A 177 19.84 9.16 3.44
CA GLU A 177 20.35 8.12 2.56
C GLU A 177 20.52 8.78 1.19
N SER A 178 21.54 9.64 1.10
CA SER A 178 22.18 10.00 -0.15
C SER A 178 22.84 8.72 -0.64
N GLY A 179 22.02 7.85 -1.25
CA GLY A 179 22.46 6.83 -2.17
C GLY A 179 23.01 7.52 -3.40
N ALA A 180 24.19 8.13 -3.25
CA ALA A 180 25.10 8.38 -4.34
C ALA A 180 25.53 7.01 -4.87
N THR A 181 24.74 6.46 -5.80
CA THR A 181 25.29 5.49 -6.74
C THR A 181 26.23 6.27 -7.65
N ASP A 182 27.52 6.16 -7.35
CA ASP A 182 28.61 6.48 -8.26
C ASP A 182 28.30 5.87 -9.63
N LEU A 183 27.92 6.74 -10.57
CA LEU A 183 28.06 6.50 -11.99
C LEU A 183 29.56 6.59 -12.30
N ALA A 184 30.29 5.53 -11.95
CA ALA A 184 31.60 5.26 -12.53
C ALA A 184 31.40 5.03 -14.02
N SER A 185 31.53 6.11 -14.78
CA SER A 185 31.73 6.09 -16.23
C SER A 185 33.12 5.52 -16.49
N GLU A 186 33.24 4.19 -16.52
CA GLU A 186 34.40 3.56 -17.15
C GLU A 186 34.24 3.70 -18.67
N SER A 187 34.91 4.76 -19.14
CA SER A 187 35.32 4.91 -20.52
C SER A 187 36.34 3.81 -20.80
N GLN A 188 36.00 2.82 -21.61
CA GLN A 188 37.01 1.99 -22.24
C GLN A 188 36.78 1.97 -23.75
N SER A 189 37.49 2.89 -24.38
CA SER A 189 37.92 2.87 -25.77
C SER A 189 38.72 1.60 -26.06
N GLY A 190 38.23 0.80 -27.00
CA GLY A 190 39.03 -0.07 -27.85
C GLY A 190 38.31 -0.08 -29.21
N ASP A 191 38.79 0.60 -30.23
CA ASP A 191 39.95 0.18 -31.06
C ASP A 191 39.72 -1.26 -31.50
N GLY A 192 39.11 -1.51 -32.65
CA GLY A 192 39.62 -1.14 -33.97
C GLY A 192 40.20 -2.41 -34.58
N SER A 193 39.49 -3.01 -35.54
CA SER A 193 40.05 -3.82 -36.63
C SER A 193 38.92 -4.34 -37.51
N ASP A 194 38.72 -3.63 -38.62
CA ASP A 194 38.20 -4.18 -39.85
C ASP A 194 39.05 -5.40 -40.25
N HIS A 195 38.40 -6.52 -40.52
CA HIS A 195 38.97 -7.54 -41.38
C HIS A 195 37.86 -8.15 -42.23
N ASP A 196 37.68 -7.54 -43.40
CA ASP A 196 37.26 -8.24 -44.61
C ASP A 196 38.24 -9.37 -44.89
N GLU A 197 37.74 -10.58 -45.17
CA GLU A 197 38.36 -11.50 -46.12
C GLU A 197 37.32 -12.52 -46.64
N PHE A 198 37.09 -12.42 -47.96
CA PHE A 198 36.60 -13.38 -48.97
C PHE A 198 35.26 -14.12 -48.81
#